data_AF-A0A1C5RGD6-F1
#
_entry.id   AF-A0A1C5RGD6-F1
#
_cell.length_a   1.000
_cell.length_b   1.000
_cell.length_c   1.000
_cell.angle_alpha   90.00
_cell.angle_beta   90.00
_cell.angle_gamma   90.00
#
_symmetry.space_group_name_H-M   'P 1'
#
loop_
_entity.id
_entity.type
_entity.pdbx_description
1 polymer ?
#
loop_
_entity_poly.entity_id
_entity_poly.type
_entity_poly.pdbx_seq_one_letter_code
_entity_poly.pdbx_strand_id
1 'polypeptide(L)'
;MRDNEIAYEIVKRIGVINRYPTGWNKEINLVSWNGGAAKYDIRDWDPDHARMSRGVTLTEQEFARMMNHVLEKDPQIRNIMENEKHKAQKDMER
;
A
#
# COMPACT_ATOMS: atom_id res chain seq x y z
N MET A 1 27.01 8.78 18.73
CA MET A 1 25.66 9.21 18.31
C MET A 1 25.28 8.30 17.15
N ARG A 2 24.26 7.45 17.29
CA ARG A 2 23.80 6.55 16.23
C ARG A 2 22.37 6.94 15.87
N ASP A 3 22.25 8.13 15.30
CA ASP A 3 20.98 8.63 14.79
C ASP A 3 20.99 8.41 13.27
N ASN A 4 20.73 7.17 12.87
CA ASN A 4 20.27 6.89 11.50
C ASN A 4 18.77 7.22 11.46
N GLU A 5 18.44 8.51 11.61
CA GLU A 5 17.08 8.99 11.44
C GLU A 5 16.72 8.84 9.96
N ILE A 6 15.72 8.00 9.67
CA ILE A 6 15.23 7.81 8.32
C ILE A 6 14.24 8.93 8.03
N ALA A 7 14.63 9.85 7.16
CA ALA A 7 13.71 10.87 6.65
C ALA A 7 12.82 10.25 5.56
N TYR A 8 11.56 10.66 5.50
CA TYR A 8 10.66 10.25 4.44
C TYR A 8 9.60 11.30 4.12
N GLU A 9 9.07 11.22 2.92
CA GLU A 9 7.94 12.02 2.45
C GLU A 9 6.94 11.10 1.75
N ILE A 10 5.67 11.12 2.21
CA ILE A 10 4.58 10.44 1.52
C ILE A 10 4.14 11.32 0.36
N VAL A 11 4.71 11.08 -0.82
CA VAL A 11 4.44 11.82 -2.06
C VAL A 11 3.00 11.59 -2.53
N LYS A 12 2.47 10.38 -2.36
CA LYS A 12 1.08 10.06 -2.71
C LYS A 12 0.50 8.99 -1.81
N ARG A 13 -0.69 9.25 -1.27
CA ARG A 13 -1.51 8.24 -0.60
C ARG A 13 -2.31 7.47 -1.64
N ILE A 14 -2.08 6.15 -1.76
CA ILE A 14 -2.78 5.34 -2.77
C ILE A 14 -4.01 4.68 -2.14
N GLY A 15 -3.84 4.01 -1.00
CA GLY A 15 -4.99 3.43 -0.31
C GLY A 15 -4.66 2.64 0.94
N VAL A 16 -5.69 2.39 1.74
CA VAL A 16 -5.62 1.55 2.93
C VAL A 16 -6.02 0.13 2.55
N ILE A 17 -5.12 -0.83 2.82
CA ILE A 17 -5.32 -2.26 2.60
C ILE A 17 -6.03 -2.88 3.81
N ASN A 18 -5.68 -2.44 5.01
CA ASN A 18 -6.30 -2.95 6.24
C ASN A 18 -6.33 -1.87 7.33
N ARG A 19 -7.38 -1.88 8.15
CA ARG A 19 -7.52 -1.02 9.34
C ARG A 19 -7.46 -1.88 10.59
N TYR A 20 -6.55 -1.56 11.50
CA TYR A 20 -6.42 -2.28 12.77
C TYR A 20 -7.26 -1.62 13.87
N PRO A 21 -7.77 -2.38 14.87
CA PRO A 21 -8.46 -1.79 16.02
C PRO A 21 -7.62 -0.80 16.83
N THR A 22 -6.29 -0.89 16.72
CA THR A 22 -5.33 0.04 17.34
C THR A 22 -5.26 1.40 16.66
N GLY A 23 -5.97 1.60 15.54
CA GLY A 23 -5.92 2.81 14.71
C GLY A 23 -4.81 2.80 13.66
N TRP A 24 -3.86 1.86 13.76
CA TRP A 24 -2.86 1.66 12.72
C TRP A 24 -3.53 1.20 11.42
N ASN A 25 -2.92 1.53 10.28
CA ASN A 25 -3.41 1.11 8.97
C ASN A 25 -2.28 0.47 8.17
N LYS A 26 -2.57 -0.67 7.53
CA LYS A 26 -1.73 -1.19 6.44
C LYS A 26 -2.06 -0.41 5.20
N GLU A 27 -1.09 0.25 4.60
CA GLU A 27 -1.30 1.13 3.46
C GLU A 27 -0.38 0.79 2.31
N ILE A 28 -0.81 1.17 1.10
CA ILE A 28 0.06 1.34 -0.05
C ILE A 28 0.18 2.83 -0.35
N ASN A 29 1.41 3.31 -0.46
CA ASN A 29 1.73 4.71 -0.70
C ASN A 29 2.90 4.83 -1.69
N LEU A 30 3.10 6.02 -2.25
CA LEU A 30 4.33 6.40 -2.93
C LEU A 30 5.16 7.23 -1.94
N VAL A 31 6.36 6.76 -1.60
CA VAL A 31 7.20 7.34 -0.54
C VAL A 31 8.60 7.64 -1.08
N SER A 32 9.09 8.85 -0.84
CA SER A 32 10.50 9.21 -0.99
C SER A 32 11.22 8.94 0.32
N TRP A 33 12.30 8.16 0.27
CA TRP A 33 13.14 7.84 1.43
C TRP A 33 14.44 8.63 1.35
N ASN A 34 14.77 9.37 2.41
CA ASN A 34 15.98 10.19 2.53
C ASN A 34 16.21 11.13 1.33
N GLY A 35 15.14 11.71 0.80
CA GLY A 35 15.18 12.60 -0.38
C GLY A 35 15.46 11.89 -1.71
N GLY A 36 15.45 10.55 -1.73
CA GLY A 36 15.64 9.75 -2.93
C GLY A 36 14.41 9.71 -3.85
N ALA A 37 14.53 8.98 -4.96
CA ALA A 37 13.41 8.76 -5.86
C ALA A 37 12.22 8.10 -5.14
N ALA A 38 11.02 8.62 -5.39
CA ALA A 38 9.80 8.10 -4.80
C ALA A 38 9.50 6.69 -5.31
N LYS A 39 9.14 5.78 -4.42
CA LYS A 39 8.92 4.36 -4.70
C LYS A 39 7.61 3.89 -4.08
N TYR A 40 7.05 2.81 -4.61
CA TYR A 40 5.87 2.18 -4.03
C TYR A 40 6.26 1.53 -2.71
N ASP A 41 5.42 1.68 -1.71
CA ASP A 41 5.72 1.20 -0.38
C ASP A 41 4.47 0.64 0.28
N ILE A 42 4.62 -0.55 0.87
CA ILE A 42 3.56 -1.25 1.60
C ILE A 42 4.06 -1.47 3.03
N ARG A 43 3.42 -0.80 3.99
CA ARG A 43 3.73 -0.94 5.43
C ARG A 43 2.56 -0.52 6.30
N ASP A 44 2.71 -0.74 7.61
CA ASP A 44 1.75 -0.21 8.58
C ASP A 44 2.20 1.15 9.09
N TRP A 45 1.27 2.09 9.10
CA TRP A 45 1.43 3.44 9.63
C TRP A 45 0.54 3.63 10.86
N ASP A 46 1.02 4.40 11.83
CA ASP A 46 0.17 4.90 12.90
C ASP A 46 -0.80 5.97 12.38
N PRO A 47 -1.84 6.35 13.15
CA PRO A 47 -2.89 7.26 12.67
C PRO A 47 -2.38 8.61 12.12
N ASP A 48 -1.27 9.11 12.67
CA ASP A 48 -0.68 10.40 12.34
C ASP A 48 0.47 10.31 11.32
N HIS A 49 0.78 9.10 10.84
CA HIS A 49 1.95 8.80 9.99
C HIS A 49 3.27 9.30 10.58
N ALA A 50 3.41 9.32 11.90
CA ALA A 50 4.64 9.69 12.60
C ALA A 50 5.54 8.47 12.85
N ARG A 51 4.92 7.28 12.98
CA ARG A 51 5.60 6.00 13.18
C ARG A 51 5.20 5.01 12.11
N MET A 52 6.11 4.10 11.82
CA MET A 52 5.96 3.10 10.79
C MET A 52 6.51 1.76 11.23
N SER A 53 5.86 0.69 10.77
CA SER A 53 6.36 -0.68 10.96
C SER A 53 7.39 -1.05 9.90
N ARG A 54 7.93 -2.26 10.00
CA ARG A 54 8.69 -2.85 8.88
C ARG A 54 7.75 -3.09 7.71
N GLY A 55 8.21 -2.76 6.50
CA GLY A 55 7.45 -2.98 5.28
C GLY A 55 8.35 -3.31 4.09
N VAL A 56 7.78 -3.19 2.90
CA VAL A 56 8.47 -3.43 1.63
C VAL A 56 8.38 -2.19 0.75
N THR A 57 9.52 -1.79 0.21
CA THR A 57 9.62 -0.72 -0.78
C THR A 57 9.99 -1.34 -2.12
N LEU A 58 9.24 -0.99 -3.16
CA LEU A 58 9.35 -1.52 -4.51
C LEU A 58 9.54 -0.36 -5.48
N THR A 59 10.50 -0.51 -6.39
CA THR A 59 10.58 0.36 -7.57
C THR A 59 9.29 0.23 -8.39
N GLU A 60 9.03 1.23 -9.24
CA GLU A 60 7.89 1.21 -10.15
C GLU A 60 7.82 -0.07 -10.98
N GLN A 61 8.96 -0.53 -11.52
CA GLN A 61 9.01 -1.75 -12.34
C GLN A 61 8.80 -3.02 -11.51
N GLU A 62 9.29 -3.08 -10.27
CA GLU A 62 9.03 -4.20 -9.36
C GLU A 62 7.54 -4.27 -8.99
N PHE A 63 6.94 -3.13 -8.66
CA PHE A 63 5.52 -3.06 -8.31
C PHE A 63 4.63 -3.46 -9.50
N ALA A 64 4.92 -2.95 -10.69
CA ALA A 64 4.21 -3.33 -11.91
C ALA A 64 4.32 -4.84 -12.20
N ARG A 65 5.52 -5.42 -12.09
CA ARG A 65 5.71 -6.87 -12.28
C ARG A 65 5.00 -7.70 -11.22
N MET A 66 5.03 -7.27 -9.96
CA MET A 66 4.32 -7.94 -8.87
C MET A 66 2.82 -7.98 -9.16
N MET A 67 2.23 -6.83 -9.47
CA MET A 67 0.81 -6.73 -9.83
C MET A 67 0.48 -7.61 -11.04
N ASN A 68 1.32 -7.59 -12.07
CA ASN A 68 1.12 -8.43 -13.25
C ASN A 68 1.14 -9.93 -12.90
N HIS A 69 2.12 -10.37 -12.10
CA HIS A 69 2.19 -11.77 -11.69
C HIS A 69 0.97 -12.22 -10.90
N VAL A 70 0.47 -11.39 -9.99
CA VAL A 70 -0.73 -11.71 -9.21
C VAL A 70 -1.97 -11.74 -10.11
N LEU A 71 -2.20 -10.69 -10.90
CA LEU A 71 -3.41 -10.56 -11.71
C LEU A 71 -3.49 -11.56 -12.85
N GLU A 72 -2.37 -11.87 -13.52
CA GLU A 72 -2.36 -12.81 -14.64
C GLU A 72 -2.32 -14.26 -14.18
N LYS A 73 -1.52 -14.57 -13.15
CA LYS A 73 -1.18 -15.96 -12.81
C LYS A 73 -1.98 -16.52 -11.65
N ASP A 74 -2.75 -15.71 -10.92
CA ASP A 74 -3.63 -16.16 -9.86
C ASP A 74 -5.12 -15.87 -10.18
N PRO A 75 -5.84 -16.83 -10.76
CA PRO A 75 -7.27 -16.69 -11.05
C PRO A 75 -8.11 -16.44 -9.79
N GLN A 76 -7.69 -16.88 -8.60
CA GLN A 76 -8.46 -16.67 -7.39
C GLN A 76 -8.52 -15.18 -7.03
N ILE A 77 -7.40 -14.46 -7.16
CA ILE A 77 -7.36 -13.02 -6.92
C ILE A 77 -8.24 -12.26 -7.92
N ARG A 78 -8.20 -12.63 -9.22
CA ARG A 78 -9.09 -12.02 -10.22
C ARG A 78 -10.57 -12.18 -9.82
N ASN A 79 -10.97 -13.38 -9.42
CA ASN A 79 -12.33 -13.66 -8.99
C ASN A 79 -12.74 -12.85 -7.75
N ILE A 80 -11.83 -12.69 -6.77
CA ILE A 80 -12.08 -11.84 -5.59
C ILE A 80 -12.35 -10.40 -6.02
N MET A 81 -11.50 -9.83 -6.86
CA MET A 81 -11.65 -8.44 -7.32
C MET A 81 -12.95 -8.22 -8.10
N GLU A 82 -13.34 -9.17 -8.96
CA GLU A 82 -14.60 -9.10 -9.69
C GLU A 82 -15.80 -9.15 -8.73
N ASN A 83 -15.78 -10.06 -7.74
CA ASN A 83 -16.84 -10.16 -6.75
C ASN A 83 -16.99 -8.88 -5.91
N GLU A 84 -15.89 -8.25 -5.52
CA GLU A 84 -15.91 -6.98 -4.79
C GLU A 84 -16.51 -5.85 -5.64
N LYS A 85 -16.16 -5.75 -6.92
CA LYS A 85 -16.77 -4.78 -7.85
C LYS A 85 -18.28 -4.95 -7.95
N HIS A 86 -18.76 -6.20 -8.09
CA HIS A 86 -20.19 -6.48 -8.17
C HIS A 86 -20.93 -6.14 -6.86
N LYS A 87 -20.31 -6.38 -5.70
CA LYS A 87 -20.88 -5.98 -4.41
C LYS A 87 -20.99 -4.46 -4.30
N ALA A 88 -19.91 -3.74 -4.60
CA ALA A 88 -19.89 -2.28 -4.56
C ALA A 88 -20.94 -1.65 -5.47
N GLN A 89 -21.16 -2.19 -6.68
CA GLN A 89 -22.20 -1.71 -7.59
C GLN A 89 -23.61 -1.90 -7.02
N LYS A 90 -23.89 -3.07 -6.42
CA LYS A 90 -25.20 -3.34 -5.80
C LYS A 90 -25.49 -2.47 -4.57
N ASP A 91 -24.46 -2.11 -3.82
CA ASP A 91 -24.60 -1.25 -2.64
C ASP A 91 -24.84 0.22 -3.04
N MET A 92 -24.35 0.67 -4.20
CA MET A 92 -24.62 2.02 -4.72
C MET A 92 -26.01 2.17 -5.35
N GLU A 93 -26.62 1.06 -5.80
CA GLU A 93 -27.96 1.03 -6.41
C GLU A 93 -29.10 0.88 -5.39
N ARG A 94 -28.79 0.82 -4.08
CA ARG A 94 -29.74 0.73 -2.96
C ARG A 94 -29.83 2.03 -2.17
#